data_AF-A0A7S0RI10-F1
#
_entry.id   AF-A0A7S0RI10-F1
#
_cell.length_a   1.000
_cell.length_b   1.000
_cell.length_c   1.000
_cell.angle_alpha   90.00
_cell.angle_beta   90.00
_cell.angle_gamma   90.00
#
_symmetry.space_group_name_H-M   'P 1'
#
loop_
_entity.id
_entity.type
_entity.pdbx_description
1 polymer ?
#
loop_
_entity_poly.entity_id
_entity_poly.type
_entity_poly.pdbx_seq_one_letter_code
_entity_poly.pdbx_strand_id
1 'polypeptide(L)'
;AEQHKAALTVALKDLEAREREHDATQKELQGNLRQLEASAGSNVGAFGGAEVNTLLDLVAQQPRKFETPPLGPVGCYLSLQEVEWSTAVEVCLGGLLNAFVVGSYADKNALM
;
A
#
# COMPACT_ATOMS: atom_id res chain seq x y z
N ALA A 1 -9.84 -32.03 -40.30
CA ALA A 1 -10.92 -31.28 -39.60
C ALA A 1 -10.70 -31.25 -38.09
N GLU A 2 -10.39 -32.38 -37.47
CA GLU A 2 -10.29 -32.54 -36.00
C GLU A 2 -9.12 -31.76 -35.36
N GLN A 3 -7.93 -31.79 -35.98
CA GLN A 3 -6.76 -31.02 -35.52
C GLN A 3 -6.97 -29.50 -35.57
N HIS A 4 -7.71 -29.01 -36.57
CA HIS A 4 -7.99 -27.58 -36.70
C HIS A 4 -9.01 -27.10 -35.64
N LYS A 5 -9.97 -27.96 -35.30
CA LYS A 5 -10.91 -27.72 -34.20
C LYS A 5 -10.21 -27.71 -32.85
N ALA A 6 -9.27 -28.62 -32.61
CA ALA A 6 -8.48 -28.66 -31.39
C ALA A 6 -7.59 -27.41 -31.24
N ALA A 7 -6.90 -26.99 -32.31
CA ALA A 7 -6.10 -25.77 -32.32
C ALA A 7 -6.94 -24.51 -32.03
N LEU A 8 -8.15 -24.42 -32.59
CA LEU A 8 -9.06 -23.32 -32.36
C LEU A 8 -9.55 -23.27 -30.89
N THR A 9 -9.83 -24.43 -30.29
CA THR A 9 -10.23 -24.51 -28.87
C THR A 9 -9.11 -24.09 -27.91
N VAL A 10 -7.85 -24.41 -28.24
CA VAL A 10 -6.69 -23.97 -27.43
C VAL A 10 -6.52 -22.45 -27.55
N ALA A 11 -6.56 -21.91 -28.77
CA ALA A 11 -6.47 -20.46 -28.97
C ALA A 11 -7.60 -19.68 -28.27
N LEU A 12 -8.83 -20.22 -28.25
CA LEU A 12 -9.96 -19.66 -27.49
C LEU A 12 -9.67 -19.62 -25.99
N LYS A 13 -9.15 -20.70 -25.41
CA LYS A 13 -8.81 -20.75 -23.99
C LYS A 13 -7.69 -19.78 -23.61
N ASP A 14 -6.70 -19.62 -24.48
CA ASP A 14 -5.59 -18.68 -24.24
C ASP A 14 -6.08 -17.22 -24.30
N LEU A 15 -7.01 -16.91 -25.22
CA LEU A 15 -7.67 -15.60 -25.28
C LEU A 15 -8.50 -15.32 -24.03
N GLU A 16 -9.31 -16.28 -23.58
CA GLU A 16 -10.09 -16.16 -22.34
C GLU A 16 -9.19 -15.98 -21.11
N ALA A 17 -8.03 -16.65 -21.06
CA ALA A 17 -7.08 -16.49 -19.98
C ALA A 17 -6.47 -15.08 -19.95
N ARG A 18 -6.11 -14.54 -21.11
CA ARG A 18 -5.57 -13.17 -21.24
C ARG A 18 -6.61 -12.11 -20.91
N GLU A 19 -7.87 -12.32 -21.28
CA GLU A 19 -8.96 -11.41 -20.91
C GLU A 19 -9.13 -11.36 -19.38
N ARG A 20 -9.14 -12.51 -18.71
CA ARG A 20 -9.21 -12.57 -17.24
C ARG A 20 -8.02 -11.89 -16.55
N GLU A 21 -6.82 -12.06 -17.10
CA GLU A 21 -5.63 -11.39 -16.59
C GLU A 21 -5.74 -9.87 -16.72
N HIS A 22 -6.14 -9.39 -17.90
CA HIS A 22 -6.39 -7.96 -18.13
C HIS A 22 -7.47 -7.40 -17.20
N ASP A 23 -8.57 -8.11 -17.00
CA ASP A 23 -9.63 -7.69 -16.08
C ASP A 23 -9.14 -7.62 -14.63
N ALA A 24 -8.33 -8.59 -14.20
CA ALA A 24 -7.73 -8.60 -12.87
C ALA A 24 -6.80 -7.40 -12.67
N THR A 25 -5.89 -7.14 -13.62
CA THR A 25 -5.00 -5.97 -13.58
C THR A 25 -5.79 -4.67 -13.63
N GLN A 26 -6.83 -4.57 -14.46
CA GLN A 26 -7.65 -3.37 -14.54
C GLN A 26 -8.35 -3.09 -13.21
N LYS A 27 -8.87 -4.13 -12.55
CA LYS A 27 -9.49 -4.02 -11.23
C LYS A 27 -8.49 -3.59 -10.16
N GLU A 28 -7.28 -4.15 -10.17
CA GLU A 28 -6.20 -3.76 -9.26
C GLU A 28 -5.81 -2.29 -9.45
N LEU A 29 -5.55 -1.86 -10.69
CA LEU A 29 -5.20 -0.47 -11.01
C LEU A 29 -6.31 0.51 -10.62
N GLN A 30 -7.58 0.16 -10.86
CA GLN A 30 -8.72 0.96 -10.42
C GLN A 30 -8.80 1.06 -8.89
N GLY A 31 -8.47 -0.03 -8.17
CA GLY A 31 -8.37 -0.03 -6.71
C GLY A 31 -7.28 0.93 -6.21
N ASN A 32 -6.09 0.84 -6.79
CA ASN A 32 -4.95 1.69 -6.47
C ASN A 32 -5.26 3.18 -6.74
N LEU A 33 -5.90 3.47 -7.87
CA LEU A 33 -6.30 4.84 -8.22
C LEU A 33 -7.28 5.43 -7.21
N ARG A 34 -8.32 4.68 -6.82
CA ARG A 34 -9.28 5.12 -5.77
C ARG A 34 -8.58 5.34 -4.43
N GLN A 35 -7.61 4.50 -4.09
CA GLN A 35 -6.86 4.64 -2.86
C GLN A 35 -5.97 5.89 -2.87
N LEU A 36 -5.32 6.20 -3.99
CA LEU A 36 -4.55 7.43 -4.20
C LEU A 36 -5.43 8.68 -4.15
N GLU A 37 -6.62 8.63 -4.76
CA GLU A 37 -7.60 9.72 -4.69
C GLU A 37 -8.12 9.92 -3.26
N ALA A 38 -8.35 8.84 -2.52
CA ALA A 38 -8.81 8.90 -1.13
C ALA A 38 -7.72 9.39 -0.15
N SER A 39 -6.44 9.17 -0.46
CA SER A 39 -5.32 9.66 0.35
C SER A 39 -4.86 11.07 -0.04
N ALA A 40 -5.30 11.60 -1.20
CA ALA A 40 -5.02 12.95 -1.65
C ALA A 40 -5.59 13.99 -0.65
N GLY A 41 -4.74 14.49 0.23
CA GLY A 41 -5.09 15.49 1.24
C GLY A 41 -4.77 15.08 2.69
N SER A 42 -4.42 13.82 2.95
CA SER A 42 -3.91 13.37 4.24
C SER A 42 -2.48 12.86 4.10
N ASN A 43 -1.51 13.57 4.71
CA ASN A 43 -0.10 13.14 4.75
C ASN A 43 0.02 11.70 5.29
N VAL A 44 -0.83 11.33 6.24
CA VAL A 44 -0.87 9.97 6.82
C VAL A 44 -1.33 8.94 5.80
N GLY A 45 -2.37 9.24 5.02
CA GLY A 45 -2.88 8.33 3.99
C GLY A 45 -1.89 8.10 2.85
N ALA A 46 -0.97 9.05 2.61
CA ALA A 46 0.09 8.91 1.61
C ALA A 46 1.15 7.86 2.02
N PHE A 47 1.35 7.63 3.31
CA PHE A 47 2.34 6.69 3.85
C PHE A 47 1.65 5.48 4.49
N GLY A 48 1.41 4.43 3.70
CA GLY A 48 0.87 3.15 4.16
C GLY A 48 -0.66 2.98 4.03
N GLY A 49 -1.36 3.94 3.41
CA GLY A 49 -2.74 3.75 2.95
C GLY A 49 -3.78 3.64 4.06
N ALA A 50 -4.92 3.00 3.75
CA ALA A 50 -6.06 2.89 4.65
C ALA A 50 -5.77 2.07 5.93
N GLU A 51 -4.84 1.12 5.86
CA GLU A 51 -4.44 0.29 6.99
C GLU A 51 -3.74 1.10 8.08
N VAL A 52 -2.88 2.05 7.68
CA VAL A 52 -2.21 2.98 8.60
C VAL A 52 -3.20 3.89 9.32
N ASN A 53 -4.20 4.41 8.62
CA ASN A 53 -5.28 5.19 9.26
C ASN A 53 -6.02 4.35 10.31
N THR A 54 -6.36 3.11 9.95
CA THR A 54 -7.02 2.17 10.87
C THR A 54 -6.16 1.87 12.10
N LEU A 55 -4.86 1.69 11.90
CA LEU A 55 -3.90 1.46 12.99
C LEU A 55 -3.81 2.68 13.92
N LEU A 56 -3.77 3.90 13.38
CA LEU A 56 -3.77 5.12 14.18
C LEU A 56 -5.07 5.28 15.00
N ASP A 57 -6.22 4.95 14.41
CA ASP A 57 -7.50 4.94 15.11
C ASP A 57 -7.50 3.92 16.27
N LEU A 58 -6.90 2.74 16.07
CA LEU A 58 -6.79 1.71 17.11
C LEU A 58 -5.85 2.15 18.23
N VAL A 59 -4.71 2.75 17.89
CA VAL A 59 -3.75 3.31 18.88
C VAL A 59 -4.44 4.40 19.71
N ALA A 60 -5.20 5.30 19.08
CA ALA A 60 -5.95 6.35 19.75
C ALA A 60 -7.05 5.80 20.68
N GLN A 61 -7.67 4.67 20.33
CA GLN A 61 -8.69 4.01 21.14
C GLN A 61 -8.11 3.25 22.34
N GLN A 62 -6.83 2.86 22.31
CA GLN A 62 -6.22 2.00 23.33
C GLN A 62 -4.93 2.58 23.92
N PRO A 63 -4.94 3.81 24.47
CA PRO A 63 -3.74 4.49 24.95
C PRO A 63 -3.08 3.78 26.14
N ARG A 64 -3.80 2.89 26.84
CA ARG A 64 -3.26 2.11 27.97
C ARG A 64 -2.48 0.86 27.54
N LYS A 65 -2.53 0.47 26.27
CA LYS A 65 -1.78 -0.69 25.76
C LYS A 65 -0.32 -0.37 25.47
N PHE A 66 -0.01 0.91 25.29
CA PHE A 66 1.33 1.39 25.01
C PHE A 66 1.85 2.14 26.22
N GLU A 67 3.11 1.88 26.58
CA GLU A 67 3.85 2.70 27.54
C GLU A 67 4.07 4.10 26.94
N THR A 68 4.46 4.15 25.66
CA THR A 68 4.55 5.38 24.87
C THR A 68 3.86 5.17 23.52
N PRO A 69 2.90 6.04 23.12
CA PRO A 69 2.22 5.89 21.84
C PRO A 69 3.21 5.95 20.67
N PRO A 70 3.06 5.06 19.67
CA PRO A 70 3.93 5.03 18.49
C PRO A 70 3.85 6.35 17.71
N LEU A 71 5.00 6.85 17.26
CA LEU A 71 5.13 8.04 16.42
C LEU A 71 5.29 7.62 14.96
N GLY A 72 4.37 8.03 14.08
CA GLY A 72 4.49 7.73 12.66
C GLY A 72 3.22 8.02 11.86
N PRO A 73 3.22 7.71 10.55
CA PRO A 73 4.36 7.19 9.77
C PRO A 73 5.52 8.18 9.66
N VAL A 74 6.77 7.69 9.58
CA VAL A 74 7.97 8.55 9.48
C VAL A 74 7.85 9.57 8.33
N GLY A 75 7.31 9.16 7.18
CA GLY A 75 7.14 10.02 6.02
C GLY A 75 6.31 11.29 6.30
N CYS A 76 5.37 11.26 7.26
CA CYS A 76 4.56 12.42 7.63
C CYS A 76 5.36 13.56 8.27
N TYR A 77 6.54 13.23 8.81
CA TYR A 77 7.43 14.19 9.48
C TYR A 77 8.55 14.68 8.56
N LEU A 78 8.59 14.20 7.31
CA LEU A 78 9.58 14.58 6.33
C LEU A 78 8.99 15.56 5.32
N SER A 79 9.77 16.58 4.97
CA SER A 79 9.47 17.46 3.85
C SER A 79 10.72 17.59 2.99
N LEU A 80 10.57 17.45 1.68
CA LEU A 80 11.65 17.73 0.74
C LEU A 80 11.69 19.22 0.43
N GLN A 81 12.90 19.80 0.45
CA GLN A 81 13.12 21.16 -0.01
C GLN A 81 13.04 21.28 -1.54
N GLU A 82 13.56 20.28 -2.25
CA GLU A 82 13.66 20.22 -3.71
C GLU A 82 12.92 18.98 -4.20
N VAL A 83 11.86 19.16 -4.99
CA VAL A 83 10.98 18.07 -5.46
C VAL A 83 11.71 17.13 -6.42
N GLU A 84 12.78 17.59 -7.06
CA GLU A 84 13.61 16.85 -8.00
C GLU A 84 14.23 15.59 -7.36
N TRP A 85 14.41 15.58 -6.04
CA TRP A 85 14.94 14.44 -5.30
C TRP A 85 13.87 13.49 -4.78
N SER A 86 12.58 13.74 -5.01
CA SER A 86 11.49 12.94 -4.42
C SER A 86 11.66 11.46 -4.74
N THR A 87 11.88 11.12 -6.01
CA THR A 87 12.05 9.75 -6.47
C THR A 87 13.29 9.09 -5.84
N ALA A 88 14.40 9.82 -5.74
CA ALA A 88 15.62 9.28 -5.15
C ALA A 88 15.42 8.98 -3.65
N VAL A 89 14.77 9.90 -2.93
CA VAL A 89 14.47 9.72 -1.50
C VAL A 89 13.47 8.60 -1.28
N GLU A 90 12.42 8.51 -2.10
CA GLU A 90 11.42 7.45 -2.03
C GLU A 90 12.02 6.07 -2.29
N VAL A 91 12.89 5.94 -3.30
CA VAL A 91 13.59 4.67 -3.60
C VAL A 91 14.55 4.28 -2.48
N CYS A 92 15.32 5.24 -1.94
CA CYS A 92 16.31 4.97 -0.90
C CYS A 92 15.68 4.62 0.45
N LEU A 93 14.59 5.28 0.83
CA LEU A 93 13.93 5.06 2.12
C LEU A 93 12.87 3.94 2.02
N GLY A 94 12.18 3.84 0.89
CA GLY A 94 11.18 2.81 0.60
C GLY A 94 10.18 2.62 1.75
N GLY A 95 10.04 1.38 2.20
CA GLY A 95 9.13 1.00 3.29
C GLY A 95 9.41 1.68 4.64
N LEU A 96 10.59 2.30 4.84
CA LEU A 96 10.89 3.05 6.05
C LEU A 96 10.00 4.30 6.20
N LEU A 97 9.55 4.88 5.08
CA LEU A 97 8.60 6.01 5.11
C LEU A 97 7.27 5.63 5.77
N ASN A 98 6.89 4.35 5.72
CA ASN A 98 5.69 3.82 6.35
C ASN A 98 5.93 3.33 7.80
N ALA A 99 7.17 3.41 8.31
CA ALA A 99 7.52 2.88 9.62
C ALA A 99 7.02 3.77 10.77
N PHE A 100 6.88 3.17 11.94
CA PHE A 100 6.56 3.83 13.20
C PHE A 100 7.72 3.71 14.19
N VAL A 101 7.99 4.78 14.92
CA VAL A 101 8.95 4.82 16.01
C VAL A 101 8.22 4.51 17.32
N VAL A 102 8.70 3.50 18.06
CA VAL A 102 8.12 3.04 19.32
C VAL A 102 9.08 3.27 20.49
N GLY A 103 8.55 3.47 21.69
CA GLY A 103 9.35 3.78 22.89
C GLY A 103 10.01 2.56 23.55
N SER A 104 9.43 1.36 23.39
CA SER A 104 9.95 0.13 23.99
C SER A 104 9.72 -1.11 23.14
N TYR A 105 10.39 -2.22 23.50
CA TYR A 105 10.14 -3.52 22.86
C TYR A 105 8.74 -4.06 23.16
N ALA A 106 8.16 -3.70 24.31
CA ALA A 106 6.78 -4.04 24.65
C ALA A 106 5.80 -3.32 23.72
N ASP A 107 6.02 -2.02 23.48
CA ASP A 107 5.22 -1.22 22.55
C ASP A 107 5.30 -1.74 21.11
N LYS A 108 6.50 -2.21 20.69
CA LYS A 108 6.66 -2.89 19.40
C LYS A 108 5.74 -4.10 19.28
N ASN A 109 5.68 -4.94 20.31
CA ASN A 109 4.84 -6.14 20.30
C ASN A 109 3.34 -5.81 20.42
N ALA A 110 2.98 -4.66 20.99
CA ALA A 110 1.59 -4.21 21.03
C ALA A 110 1.12 -3.61 19.68
N LEU A 111 2.07 -3.20 18.82
CA LEU A 111 1.82 -2.61 17.50
C LEU A 111 1.70 -3.64 16.37
N MET A 112 2.39 -4.78 16.50
CA MET A 112 2.36 -5.91 15.55
C MET A 112 1.22 -6.88 15.85
#